data_AF-A0A8H4SK70-F1
#
_entry.id   AF-A0A8H4SK70-F1
#
_cell.length_a   1.000
_cell.length_b   1.000
_cell.length_c   1.000
_cell.angle_alpha   90.00
_cell.angle_beta   90.00
_cell.angle_gamma   90.00
#
_symmetry.space_group_name_H-M   'P 1'
#
loop_
_entity.id
_entity.type
_entity.pdbx_description
1 polymer ?
#
loop_
_entity_poly.entity_id
_entity_poly.type
_entity_poly.pdbx_seq_one_letter_code
_entity_poly.pdbx_strand_id
1 'polypeptide(L)'
;MDCMFSKDSHGEDSRRESGERLLAEEEGTLLSVNETSASTCNNFAACLLQLSAFLLVFLVGTLFGFHWRGDLDGLCSRHVSQYSTVMKEVGIQYIQQEFNGSLLKENVFRQDASPDVDAAWESLGVNYRSVRIPPEDAEQSGLATDQVKISAKYGGGFPANVEGLHHLHCLNLLRQSLYYNYDYYHNRGEGPFTNNDYIVRRHVSHCLDILRQELMCTVDSGVLGQIWIYPENPEPYVDFNTQHRCKNFDAVRRWAEENQLPQDPPSDFLQAPSEGDRIYSQMP
;
A
#
# COMPACT_ATOMS: atom_id res chain seq x y z
N MET A 1 28.53 19.42 5.38
CA MET A 1 28.48 20.25 4.17
C MET A 1 28.16 21.67 4.60
N ASP A 2 29.19 22.52 4.65
CA ASP A 2 29.10 23.97 4.83
C ASP A 2 28.74 24.66 3.51
N CYS A 3 27.93 25.72 3.57
CA CYS A 3 27.98 26.81 2.59
C CYS A 3 27.70 28.14 3.30
N MET A 4 28.79 28.82 3.71
CA MET A 4 28.89 30.29 3.77
C MET A 4 29.20 30.84 2.38
N PHE A 5 28.84 32.10 2.13
CA PHE A 5 29.44 33.14 1.25
C PHE A 5 28.30 34.03 0.74
N SER A 6 28.37 35.36 0.59
CA SER A 6 29.14 36.48 1.15
C SER A 6 28.44 37.73 0.59
N LYS A 7 28.56 38.86 1.29
CA LYS A 7 28.16 40.21 0.84
C LYS A 7 29.04 40.68 -0.32
N ASP A 8 28.53 41.64 -1.11
CA ASP A 8 29.24 42.91 -1.34
C ASP A 8 28.34 44.03 -1.89
N SER A 9 28.77 45.25 -1.60
CA SER A 9 28.13 46.56 -1.71
C SER A 9 28.71 47.45 -2.83
N HIS A 10 27.95 48.47 -3.26
CA HIS A 10 28.35 49.83 -3.72
C HIS A 10 27.23 50.35 -4.67
N GLY A 11 26.74 51.60 -4.71
CA GLY A 11 27.17 52.88 -4.14
C GLY A 11 27.25 53.95 -5.25
N GLU A 12 26.26 54.88 -5.30
CA GLU A 12 26.32 56.30 -5.78
C GLU A 12 26.76 56.62 -7.24
N ASP A 13 26.49 57.74 -7.92
CA ASP A 13 25.73 59.01 -7.77
C ASP A 13 25.76 59.74 -9.16
N SER A 14 24.92 60.78 -9.30
CA SER A 14 25.14 62.04 -10.04
C SER A 14 24.48 62.20 -11.44
N ARG A 15 23.47 63.09 -11.55
CA ARG A 15 23.47 64.54 -11.92
C ARG A 15 23.44 64.76 -13.45
N ARG A 16 22.42 65.37 -14.09
CA ARG A 16 21.80 66.73 -14.03
C ARG A 16 22.32 67.61 -15.17
N GLU A 17 21.45 68.04 -16.09
CA GLU A 17 21.50 69.30 -16.90
C GLU A 17 20.20 69.36 -17.72
N SER A 18 19.29 70.34 -17.59
CA SER A 18 19.33 71.80 -17.80
C SER A 18 18.99 72.21 -19.24
N GLY A 19 17.99 73.08 -19.40
CA GLY A 19 17.60 73.66 -20.69
C GLY A 19 16.28 74.44 -20.63
N GLU A 20 16.30 75.63 -20.03
CA GLU A 20 15.24 76.65 -20.06
C GLU A 20 15.21 77.44 -21.39
N ARG A 21 14.01 77.86 -21.83
CA ARG A 21 13.69 79.11 -22.58
C ARG A 21 12.15 79.20 -22.71
N LEU A 22 11.43 80.07 -21.98
CA LEU A 22 11.17 81.52 -22.20
C LEU A 22 10.55 81.80 -23.59
N LEU A 23 9.47 82.56 -23.83
CA LEU A 23 8.40 83.26 -23.08
C LEU A 23 7.38 83.76 -24.14
N ALA A 24 6.15 84.08 -23.69
CA ALA A 24 5.09 84.94 -24.25
C ALA A 24 3.76 84.17 -24.46
N GLU A 25 2.77 84.31 -23.57
CA GLU A 25 1.72 85.38 -23.58
C GLU A 25 0.90 85.32 -24.87
N GLU A 26 -0.44 85.26 -24.88
CA GLU A 26 -1.47 85.40 -23.86
C GLU A 26 -2.79 84.95 -24.53
N GLU A 27 -3.85 84.83 -23.73
CA GLU A 27 -5.26 84.73 -24.12
C GLU A 27 -5.82 83.34 -24.47
N GLY A 28 -6.64 82.83 -23.55
CA GLY A 28 -7.58 81.76 -23.85
C GLY A 28 -7.96 80.90 -22.66
N THR A 29 -8.44 81.51 -21.57
CA THR A 29 -9.15 80.77 -20.53
C THR A 29 -10.32 80.04 -21.18
N LEU A 30 -10.28 78.70 -21.24
CA LEU A 30 -11.39 77.77 -20.95
C LEU A 30 -11.02 76.34 -21.36
N LEU A 31 -11.33 75.39 -20.46
CA LEU A 31 -11.34 73.92 -20.62
C LEU A 31 -10.07 73.15 -20.18
N SER A 32 -9.77 73.20 -18.88
CA SER A 32 -9.21 72.04 -18.18
C SER A 32 -10.32 71.00 -17.98
N VAL A 33 -10.60 70.20 -19.01
CA VAL A 33 -11.43 69.00 -18.90
C VAL A 33 -10.51 67.77 -18.78
N ASN A 34 -10.23 67.40 -17.54
CA ASN A 34 -10.21 66.01 -17.06
C ASN A 34 -9.55 64.93 -17.95
N GLU A 35 -8.25 65.03 -18.26
CA GLU A 35 -7.49 63.92 -18.86
C GLU A 35 -7.00 62.85 -17.85
N THR A 36 -7.31 62.98 -16.55
CA THR A 36 -6.95 61.97 -15.53
C THR A 36 -7.94 60.81 -15.42
N SER A 37 -9.13 60.93 -16.03
CA SER A 37 -10.21 59.94 -15.88
C SER A 37 -9.99 58.68 -16.74
N ALA A 38 -9.41 58.82 -17.94
CA ALA A 38 -9.26 57.72 -18.89
C ALA A 38 -8.17 56.70 -18.51
N SER A 39 -7.00 57.15 -18.02
CA SER A 39 -5.93 56.23 -17.61
C SER A 39 -6.25 55.49 -16.32
N THR A 40 -6.96 56.15 -15.39
CA THR A 40 -7.39 55.58 -14.11
C THR A 40 -8.47 54.50 -14.31
N CYS A 41 -9.41 54.71 -15.24
CA CYS A 41 -10.46 53.74 -15.57
C CYS A 41 -9.88 52.47 -16.23
N ASN A 42 -8.90 52.63 -17.13
CA ASN A 42 -8.25 51.50 -17.80
C ASN A 42 -7.40 50.66 -16.83
N ASN A 43 -6.74 51.31 -15.86
CA ASN A 43 -6.00 50.63 -14.79
C ASN A 43 -6.95 49.91 -13.81
N PHE A 44 -8.12 50.48 -13.51
CA PHE A 44 -9.12 49.84 -12.65
C PHE A 44 -9.75 48.59 -13.30
N ALA A 45 -10.07 48.67 -14.59
CA ALA A 45 -10.55 47.53 -15.37
C ALA A 45 -9.50 46.41 -15.46
N ALA A 46 -8.23 46.76 -15.68
CA ALA A 46 -7.12 45.81 -15.67
C ALA A 46 -6.95 45.11 -14.31
N CYS A 47 -7.01 45.87 -13.21
CA CYS A 47 -6.97 45.31 -11.85
C CYS A 47 -8.14 44.37 -11.56
N LEU A 48 -9.36 44.72 -11.96
CA LEU A 48 -10.54 43.85 -11.80
C LEU A 48 -10.41 42.56 -12.62
N LEU A 49 -9.89 42.63 -13.84
CA LEU A 49 -9.63 41.46 -14.68
C LEU A 49 -8.57 40.56 -14.03
N GLN A 50 -7.47 41.11 -13.54
CA GLN A 50 -6.46 40.32 -12.82
C GLN A 50 -7.01 39.67 -11.55
N LEU A 51 -7.77 40.42 -10.74
CA LEU A 51 -8.42 39.85 -9.55
C LEU A 51 -9.42 38.75 -9.91
N SER A 52 -10.21 38.92 -10.97
CA SER A 52 -11.13 37.89 -11.45
C SER A 52 -10.41 36.64 -11.97
N ALA A 53 -9.27 36.81 -12.65
CA ALA A 53 -8.44 35.70 -13.11
C ALA A 53 -7.82 34.94 -11.93
N PHE A 54 -7.31 35.64 -10.91
CA PHE A 54 -6.80 35.02 -9.69
C PHE A 54 -7.90 34.26 -8.93
N LEU A 55 -9.09 34.85 -8.81
CA LEU A 55 -10.25 34.19 -8.22
C LEU A 55 -10.66 32.94 -9.02
N LEU A 56 -10.65 33.02 -10.35
CA LEU A 56 -10.95 31.86 -11.21
C LEU A 56 -9.92 30.75 -11.03
N VAL A 57 -8.61 31.07 -11.04
CA VAL A 57 -7.54 30.09 -10.81
C VAL A 57 -7.65 29.49 -9.40
N PHE A 58 -7.98 30.28 -8.40
CA PHE A 58 -8.22 29.80 -7.04
C PHE A 58 -9.45 28.89 -6.97
N LEU A 59 -10.55 29.25 -7.62
CA LEU A 59 -11.77 28.43 -7.68
C LEU A 59 -11.53 27.13 -8.43
N VAL A 60 -10.86 27.16 -9.58
CA VAL A 60 -10.48 25.96 -10.34
C VAL A 60 -9.51 25.11 -9.54
N GLY A 61 -8.51 25.71 -8.89
CA GLY A 61 -7.55 25.00 -8.05
C GLY A 61 -8.17 24.37 -6.79
N THR A 62 -9.13 25.04 -6.17
CA THR A 62 -9.88 24.48 -5.03
C THR A 62 -10.85 23.40 -5.48
N LEU A 63 -11.62 23.60 -6.55
CA LEU A 63 -12.47 22.55 -7.12
C LEU A 63 -11.64 21.34 -7.55
N PHE A 64 -10.53 21.56 -8.26
CA PHE A 64 -9.59 20.51 -8.62
C PHE A 64 -9.01 19.84 -7.38
N GLY A 65 -8.57 20.58 -6.35
CA GLY A 65 -8.04 20.00 -5.11
C GLY A 65 -9.07 19.20 -4.30
N PHE A 66 -10.34 19.62 -4.28
CA PHE A 66 -11.43 18.88 -3.65
C PHE A 66 -11.81 17.64 -4.44
N HIS A 67 -11.81 17.71 -5.78
CA HIS A 67 -12.07 16.55 -6.65
C HIS A 67 -10.86 15.60 -6.76
N TRP A 68 -9.65 16.13 -6.59
CA TRP A 68 -8.37 15.44 -6.60
C TRP A 68 -7.92 15.02 -5.19
N ARG A 69 -8.81 15.03 -4.20
CA ARG A 69 -8.73 14.02 -3.13
C ARG A 69 -9.02 12.65 -3.76
N GLY A 70 -8.16 12.25 -4.69
CA GLY A 70 -8.25 11.04 -5.47
C GLY A 70 -8.05 9.83 -4.59
N ASP A 71 -8.13 8.66 -5.23
CA ASP A 71 -7.90 7.38 -4.60
C ASP A 71 -6.44 7.23 -4.14
N LEU A 72 -6.14 7.81 -2.97
CA LEU A 72 -4.83 7.74 -2.33
C LEU A 72 -4.46 6.29 -2.01
N ASP A 73 -5.42 5.47 -1.62
CA ASP A 73 -5.20 4.05 -1.34
C ASP A 73 -4.77 3.31 -2.61
N GLY A 74 -5.44 3.55 -3.74
CA GLY A 74 -5.07 3.02 -5.05
C GLY A 74 -3.74 3.56 -5.59
N LEU A 75 -3.39 4.82 -5.31
CA LEU A 75 -2.08 5.39 -5.69
C LEU A 75 -0.95 4.81 -4.84
N CYS A 76 -1.11 4.80 -3.52
CA CYS A 76 -0.13 4.26 -2.58
C CYS A 76 0.09 2.77 -2.81
N SER A 77 -0.99 1.99 -2.95
CA SER A 77 -0.88 0.54 -3.18
C SER A 77 -0.13 0.21 -4.46
N ARG A 78 -0.38 0.92 -5.57
CA ARG A 78 0.38 0.77 -6.82
C ARG A 78 1.84 1.22 -6.72
N HIS A 79 2.15 2.14 -5.82
CA HIS A 79 3.52 2.63 -5.62
C HIS A 79 4.37 1.67 -4.76
N VAL A 80 3.76 1.06 -3.74
CA VAL A 80 4.49 0.29 -2.71
C VAL A 80 4.33 -1.23 -2.83
N SER A 81 3.44 -1.72 -3.70
CA SER A 81 3.21 -3.15 -3.90
C SER A 81 3.44 -3.56 -5.36
N GLN A 82 3.92 -4.78 -5.57
CA GLN A 82 3.95 -5.39 -6.89
C GLN A 82 2.52 -5.56 -7.41
N TYR A 83 2.34 -5.42 -8.73
CA TYR A 83 1.04 -5.65 -9.33
C TYR A 83 0.61 -7.11 -9.14
N SER A 84 -0.69 -7.31 -8.99
CA SER A 84 -1.33 -8.63 -9.06
C SER A 84 -2.77 -8.49 -9.53
N THR A 85 -3.32 -9.56 -10.11
CA THR A 85 -4.76 -9.62 -10.43
C THR A 85 -5.64 -9.31 -9.21
N VAL A 86 -5.24 -9.77 -8.02
CA VAL A 86 -5.97 -9.49 -6.77
C VAL A 86 -6.08 -7.99 -6.52
N MET A 87 -4.98 -7.24 -6.68
CA MET A 87 -4.98 -5.79 -6.49
C MET A 87 -5.88 -5.08 -7.50
N LYS A 88 -5.90 -5.53 -8.76
CA LYS A 88 -6.74 -4.98 -9.83
C LYS A 88 -8.22 -5.23 -9.59
N GLU A 89 -8.61 -6.45 -9.21
CA GLU A 89 -10.02 -6.84 -9.09
C GLU A 89 -10.65 -6.43 -7.77
N VAL A 90 -9.89 -6.52 -6.66
CA VAL A 90 -10.40 -6.21 -5.32
C VAL A 90 -10.32 -4.71 -5.02
N GLY A 91 -9.24 -4.05 -5.48
CA GLY A 91 -8.88 -2.71 -5.03
C GLY A 91 -8.36 -2.73 -3.58
N ILE A 92 -7.14 -2.26 -3.37
CA ILE A 92 -6.55 -2.17 -2.04
C ILE A 92 -7.05 -0.92 -1.33
N GLN A 93 -7.60 -1.10 -0.13
CA GLN A 93 -8.03 -0.03 0.76
C GLN A 93 -7.35 -0.18 2.11
N TYR A 94 -7.10 0.94 2.79
CA TYR A 94 -6.44 0.95 4.09
C TYR A 94 -7.40 1.35 5.20
N ILE A 95 -7.67 0.40 6.11
CA ILE A 95 -8.50 0.62 7.30
C ILE A 95 -7.62 0.84 8.53
N GLN A 96 -8.11 1.64 9.47
CA GLN A 96 -7.47 1.76 10.78
C GLN A 96 -7.95 0.61 11.67
N GLN A 97 -7.02 -0.14 12.26
CA GLN A 97 -7.31 -1.28 13.11
C GLN A 97 -6.49 -1.18 14.39
N GLU A 98 -7.15 -1.29 15.53
CA GLU A 98 -6.48 -1.47 16.82
C GLU A 98 -6.14 -2.94 17.03
N PHE A 99 -4.90 -3.24 17.37
CA PHE A 99 -4.51 -4.60 17.70
C PHE A 99 -4.88 -4.91 19.15
N ASN A 100 -5.46 -6.10 19.38
CA ASN A 100 -5.58 -6.63 20.72
C ASN A 100 -4.27 -7.30 21.11
N GLY A 101 -3.39 -6.54 21.75
CA GLY A 101 -2.06 -6.96 22.18
C GLY A 101 -2.03 -7.55 23.59
N SER A 102 -3.18 -7.93 24.16
CA SER A 102 -3.24 -8.45 25.53
C SER A 102 -2.32 -9.67 25.71
N LEU A 103 -1.31 -9.57 26.57
CA LEU A 103 -0.28 -10.61 26.71
C LEU A 103 -0.86 -11.87 27.36
N LEU A 104 -1.47 -11.72 28.54
CA LEU A 104 -1.99 -12.82 29.37
C LEU A 104 -3.43 -13.21 29.06
N LYS A 105 -4.18 -12.34 28.38
CA LYS A 105 -5.57 -12.62 28.00
C LYS A 105 -5.60 -13.12 26.56
N GLU A 106 -5.80 -14.42 26.42
CA GLU A 106 -5.83 -15.07 25.11
C GLU A 106 -7.16 -14.83 24.37
N ASN A 107 -7.06 -14.87 23.05
CA ASN A 107 -8.20 -15.04 22.15
C ASN A 107 -8.14 -16.45 21.55
N VAL A 108 -9.16 -16.84 20.78
CA VAL A 108 -9.26 -18.19 20.19
C VAL A 108 -8.04 -18.57 19.35
N PHE A 109 -7.34 -17.62 18.70
CA PHE A 109 -6.20 -17.93 17.84
C PHE A 109 -4.94 -18.37 18.58
N ARG A 110 -4.88 -18.13 19.91
CA ARG A 110 -3.70 -18.35 20.76
C ARG A 110 -3.88 -19.44 21.81
N GLN A 111 -5.05 -20.08 21.86
CA GLN A 111 -5.34 -21.18 22.78
C GLN A 111 -4.64 -22.48 22.36
N ASP A 112 -4.61 -23.45 23.28
CA ASP A 112 -4.12 -24.81 23.02
C ASP A 112 -4.87 -25.48 21.86
N ALA A 113 -4.17 -26.38 21.17
CA ALA A 113 -4.70 -27.11 20.03
C ALA A 113 -6.06 -27.76 20.31
N SER A 114 -7.06 -27.38 19.52
CA SER A 114 -8.43 -27.89 19.63
C SER A 114 -9.21 -27.62 18.34
N PRO A 115 -10.37 -28.28 18.13
CA PRO A 115 -11.21 -28.03 16.96
C PRO A 115 -11.68 -26.58 16.83
N ASP A 116 -11.95 -25.88 17.93
CA ASP A 116 -12.39 -24.48 17.91
C ASP A 116 -11.27 -23.54 17.43
N VAL A 117 -10.03 -23.82 17.87
CA VAL A 117 -8.83 -23.10 17.39
C VAL A 117 -8.62 -23.38 15.91
N ASP A 118 -8.74 -24.64 15.49
CA ASP A 118 -8.62 -25.01 14.08
C ASP A 118 -9.65 -24.27 13.23
N ALA A 119 -10.94 -24.28 13.62
CA ALA A 119 -11.99 -23.56 12.92
C ALA A 119 -11.74 -22.05 12.83
N ALA A 120 -11.21 -21.44 13.89
CA ALA A 120 -10.83 -20.03 13.87
C ALA A 120 -9.72 -19.77 12.83
N TRP A 121 -8.66 -20.58 12.79
CA TRP A 121 -7.60 -20.44 11.80
C TRP A 121 -8.08 -20.74 10.37
N GLU A 122 -8.92 -21.76 10.17
CA GLU A 122 -9.54 -22.05 8.87
C GLU A 122 -10.33 -20.86 8.32
N SER A 123 -11.01 -20.11 9.18
CA SER A 123 -11.78 -18.92 8.78
C SER A 123 -10.91 -17.80 8.16
N LEU A 124 -9.60 -17.83 8.41
CA LEU A 124 -8.62 -16.89 7.84
C LEU A 124 -8.17 -17.27 6.42
N GLY A 125 -8.58 -18.43 5.90
CA GLY A 125 -8.19 -18.92 4.58
C GLY A 125 -6.80 -19.56 4.54
N VAL A 126 -6.32 -20.08 5.67
CA VAL A 126 -4.98 -20.71 5.80
C VAL A 126 -4.80 -21.99 4.98
N ASN A 127 -5.89 -22.57 4.47
CA ASN A 127 -5.91 -23.75 3.60
C ASN A 127 -6.59 -23.47 2.25
N TYR A 128 -6.70 -22.21 1.83
CA TYR A 128 -7.21 -21.91 0.50
C TYR A 128 -6.27 -22.45 -0.58
N ARG A 129 -6.88 -23.00 -1.63
CA ARG A 129 -6.18 -23.50 -2.80
C ARG A 129 -5.69 -22.35 -3.67
N SER A 130 -4.83 -22.67 -4.62
CA SER A 130 -4.42 -21.72 -5.65
C SER A 130 -5.62 -21.13 -6.39
N VAL A 131 -5.46 -19.92 -6.90
CA VAL A 131 -6.40 -19.21 -7.77
C VAL A 131 -5.92 -19.27 -9.22
N ARG A 132 -6.80 -18.94 -10.17
CA ARG A 132 -6.44 -18.76 -11.58
C ARG A 132 -6.06 -17.31 -11.85
N ILE A 133 -4.82 -17.08 -12.31
CA ILE A 133 -4.37 -15.80 -12.84
C ILE A 133 -4.59 -15.78 -14.37
N PRO A 134 -5.34 -14.81 -14.91
CA PRO A 134 -5.55 -14.69 -16.35
C PRO A 134 -4.22 -14.46 -17.10
N PRO A 135 -4.04 -15.02 -18.31
CA PRO A 135 -2.82 -14.82 -19.10
C PRO A 135 -2.43 -13.35 -19.30
N GLU A 136 -3.41 -12.46 -19.47
CA GLU A 136 -3.23 -11.03 -19.67
C GLU A 136 -2.65 -10.31 -18.44
N ASP A 137 -2.79 -10.87 -17.23
CA ASP A 137 -2.27 -10.30 -16.00
C ASP A 137 -0.98 -11.01 -15.52
N ALA A 138 -0.59 -12.13 -16.15
CA ALA A 138 0.44 -13.04 -15.65
C ALA A 138 1.82 -12.38 -15.56
N GLU A 139 2.31 -11.79 -16.66
CA GLU A 139 3.64 -11.16 -16.71
C GLU A 139 3.74 -9.99 -15.71
N GLN A 140 2.70 -9.14 -15.65
CA GLN A 140 2.66 -8.03 -14.72
C GLN A 140 2.56 -8.50 -13.26
N SER A 141 1.99 -9.69 -13.02
CA SER A 141 1.96 -10.36 -11.71
C SER A 141 3.24 -11.15 -11.40
N GLY A 142 4.28 -11.04 -12.22
CA GLY A 142 5.58 -11.70 -12.00
C GLY A 142 5.63 -13.17 -12.44
N LEU A 143 4.62 -13.67 -13.14
CA LEU A 143 4.57 -15.05 -13.65
C LEU A 143 5.20 -15.11 -15.04
N ALA A 144 6.27 -15.88 -15.17
CA ALA A 144 6.97 -16.06 -16.44
C ALA A 144 6.19 -16.96 -17.40
N THR A 145 6.39 -16.75 -18.70
CA THR A 145 5.67 -17.47 -19.76
C THR A 145 5.99 -18.95 -19.82
N ASP A 146 7.11 -19.40 -19.24
CA ASP A 146 7.55 -20.80 -19.14
C ASP A 146 7.06 -21.51 -17.85
N GLN A 147 6.29 -20.82 -17.00
CA GLN A 147 5.69 -21.42 -15.81
C GLN A 147 4.46 -22.28 -16.12
N VAL A 148 4.06 -23.06 -15.12
CA VAL A 148 2.92 -24.00 -15.17
C VAL A 148 1.64 -23.27 -15.59
N LYS A 149 0.89 -23.86 -16.52
CA LYS A 149 -0.37 -23.33 -17.03
C LYS A 149 -1.52 -24.32 -16.82
N ILE A 150 -2.71 -23.78 -16.65
CA ILE A 150 -3.96 -24.53 -16.73
C ILE A 150 -4.22 -24.81 -18.22
N SER A 151 -4.71 -26.00 -18.55
CA SER A 151 -5.06 -26.38 -19.92
C SER A 151 -6.16 -25.45 -20.47
N ALA A 152 -6.05 -25.10 -21.76
CA ALA A 152 -7.03 -24.24 -22.44
C ALA A 152 -8.46 -24.80 -22.37
N LYS A 153 -8.60 -26.14 -22.29
CA LYS A 153 -9.89 -26.83 -22.08
C LYS A 153 -10.61 -26.40 -20.80
N TYR A 154 -9.87 -25.99 -19.77
CA TYR A 154 -10.38 -25.55 -18.47
C TYR A 154 -10.24 -24.04 -18.26
N GLY A 155 -10.11 -23.28 -19.36
CA GLY A 155 -10.05 -21.81 -19.35
C GLY A 155 -8.64 -21.22 -19.42
N GLY A 156 -7.57 -22.02 -19.38
CA GLY A 156 -6.20 -21.49 -19.47
C GLY A 156 -5.78 -20.67 -18.24
N GLY A 157 -4.67 -19.94 -18.36
CA GLY A 157 -4.13 -19.11 -17.27
C GLY A 157 -3.13 -19.85 -16.38
N PHE A 158 -2.78 -19.26 -15.25
CA PHE A 158 -1.73 -19.74 -14.36
C PHE A 158 -2.29 -20.05 -12.98
N PRO A 159 -2.00 -21.23 -12.40
CA PRO A 159 -2.29 -21.48 -11.00
C PRO A 159 -1.31 -20.69 -10.12
N ALA A 160 -1.82 -19.87 -9.19
CA ALA A 160 -0.98 -19.13 -8.25
C ALA A 160 -1.62 -19.05 -6.86
N ASN A 161 -0.82 -18.88 -5.82
CA ASN A 161 -1.33 -18.65 -4.46
C ASN A 161 -1.34 -17.15 -4.16
N VAL A 162 -2.30 -16.69 -3.37
CA VAL A 162 -2.28 -15.32 -2.82
C VAL A 162 -1.25 -15.29 -1.69
N GLU A 163 -0.13 -14.58 -1.89
CA GLU A 163 1.01 -14.60 -0.96
C GLU A 163 0.63 -14.29 0.49
N GLY A 164 -0.23 -13.28 0.73
CA GLY A 164 -0.69 -12.96 2.09
C GLY A 164 -1.43 -14.10 2.79
N LEU A 165 -2.17 -14.94 2.05
CA LEU A 165 -2.82 -16.13 2.61
C LEU A 165 -1.82 -17.28 2.80
N HIS A 166 -0.82 -17.37 1.93
CA HIS A 166 0.30 -18.30 2.12
C HIS A 166 1.14 -17.91 3.37
N HIS A 167 1.31 -16.63 3.68
CA HIS A 167 1.92 -16.18 4.93
C HIS A 167 1.11 -16.62 6.15
N LEU A 168 -0.23 -16.55 6.10
CA LEU A 168 -1.09 -17.07 7.16
C LEU A 168 -1.02 -18.60 7.27
N HIS A 169 -0.93 -19.32 6.15
CA HIS A 169 -0.64 -20.77 6.14
C HIS A 169 0.67 -21.08 6.87
N CYS A 170 1.75 -20.38 6.51
CA CYS A 170 3.06 -20.49 7.16
C CYS A 170 2.97 -20.25 8.68
N LEU A 171 2.23 -19.22 9.09
CA LEU A 171 2.06 -18.89 10.50
C LEU A 171 1.26 -19.97 11.23
N ASN A 172 0.22 -20.51 10.62
CA ASN A 172 -0.56 -21.61 11.19
C ASN A 172 0.29 -22.87 11.34
N LEU A 173 1.13 -23.21 10.35
CA LEU A 173 2.03 -24.36 10.45
C LEU A 173 3.06 -24.17 11.57
N LEU A 174 3.61 -22.97 11.76
CA LEU A 174 4.47 -22.66 12.90
C LEU A 174 3.73 -22.88 14.22
N ARG A 175 2.51 -22.34 14.36
CA ARG A 175 1.66 -22.53 15.54
C ARG A 175 1.42 -24.02 15.84
N GLN A 176 1.04 -24.79 14.83
CA GLN A 176 0.81 -26.24 14.95
C GLN A 176 2.09 -26.99 15.35
N SER A 177 3.26 -26.45 14.97
CA SER A 177 4.58 -27.06 15.25
C SER A 177 5.22 -26.59 16.56
N LEU A 178 4.54 -25.73 17.33
CA LEU A 178 5.02 -25.36 18.67
C LEU A 178 5.05 -26.60 19.56
N TYR A 179 6.02 -26.66 20.48
CA TYR A 179 6.27 -27.87 21.29
C TYR A 179 5.04 -28.35 22.07
N TYR A 180 4.13 -27.43 22.44
CA TYR A 180 2.88 -27.72 23.15
C TYR A 180 1.69 -28.08 22.25
N ASN A 181 1.81 -27.90 20.93
CA ASN A 181 0.79 -28.25 19.94
C ASN A 181 1.19 -29.44 19.05
N TYR A 182 2.50 -29.70 18.92
CA TYR A 182 3.05 -30.64 17.94
C TYR A 182 2.44 -32.03 18.05
N ASP A 183 2.41 -32.62 19.25
CA ASP A 183 1.90 -33.98 19.45
C ASP A 183 0.44 -34.11 19.00
N TYR A 184 -0.40 -33.10 19.23
CA TYR A 184 -1.80 -33.12 18.78
C TYR A 184 -1.91 -33.17 17.25
N TYR A 185 -1.22 -32.27 16.54
CA TYR A 185 -1.31 -32.19 15.08
C TYR A 185 -0.56 -33.33 14.37
N HIS A 186 0.59 -33.73 14.90
CA HIS A 186 1.35 -34.87 14.41
C HIS A 186 0.54 -36.16 14.52
N ASN A 187 -0.13 -36.42 15.66
CA ASN A 187 -0.95 -37.61 15.84
C ASN A 187 -2.19 -37.65 14.94
N ARG A 188 -2.74 -36.49 14.56
CA ARG A 188 -3.83 -36.41 13.57
C ARG A 188 -3.38 -36.79 12.17
N GLY A 189 -2.13 -36.49 11.81
CA GLY A 189 -1.57 -36.87 10.51
C GLY A 189 -2.28 -36.24 9.32
N GLU A 190 -2.75 -35.00 9.48
CA GLU A 190 -3.50 -34.25 8.45
C GLU A 190 -2.65 -33.13 7.84
N GLY A 191 -3.05 -32.64 6.66
CA GLY A 191 -2.37 -31.53 5.99
C GLY A 191 -0.86 -31.76 5.83
N PRO A 192 0.00 -30.81 6.24
CA PRO A 192 1.46 -30.98 6.19
C PRO A 192 1.98 -32.20 6.95
N PHE A 193 1.31 -32.62 8.03
CA PHE A 193 1.70 -33.75 8.89
C PHE A 193 1.37 -35.13 8.30
N THR A 194 0.76 -35.19 7.11
CA THR A 194 0.70 -36.44 6.31
C THR A 194 2.08 -36.87 5.81
N ASN A 195 3.03 -35.93 5.75
CA ASN A 195 4.41 -36.20 5.36
C ASN A 195 5.24 -36.72 6.54
N ASN A 196 6.38 -37.33 6.25
CA ASN A 196 7.33 -37.71 7.29
C ASN A 196 7.98 -36.48 7.97
N ASP A 197 8.54 -36.69 9.15
CA ASP A 197 9.16 -35.66 9.99
C ASP A 197 10.25 -34.85 9.28
N TYR A 198 11.00 -35.46 8.35
CA TYR A 198 12.03 -34.74 7.60
C TYR A 198 11.39 -33.65 6.73
N ILE A 199 10.32 -33.97 6.01
CA ILE A 199 9.60 -33.01 5.16
C ILE A 199 8.87 -31.97 6.01
N VAL A 200 8.19 -32.39 7.09
CA VAL A 200 7.51 -31.47 8.02
C VAL A 200 8.51 -30.44 8.57
N ARG A 201 9.67 -30.89 9.05
CA ARG A 201 10.72 -30.00 9.56
C ARG A 201 11.23 -29.01 8.51
N ARG A 202 11.39 -29.45 7.25
CA ARG A 202 11.81 -28.57 6.16
C ARG A 202 10.73 -27.54 5.82
N HIS A 203 9.47 -27.95 5.81
CA HIS A 203 8.34 -27.06 5.57
C HIS A 203 8.24 -26.00 6.67
N VAL A 204 8.28 -26.40 7.95
CA VAL A 204 8.29 -25.48 9.11
C VAL A 204 9.46 -24.49 9.02
N SER A 205 10.66 -24.95 8.69
CA SER A 205 11.84 -24.08 8.55
C SER A 205 11.71 -23.10 7.38
N HIS A 206 11.09 -23.52 6.28
CA HIS A 206 10.80 -22.65 5.14
C HIS A 206 9.78 -21.57 5.52
N CYS A 207 8.67 -21.98 6.14
CA CYS A 207 7.62 -21.07 6.63
C CYS A 207 8.18 -20.01 7.59
N LEU A 208 9.08 -20.42 8.49
CA LEU A 208 9.79 -19.49 9.38
C LEU A 208 10.56 -18.42 8.60
N ASP A 209 11.34 -18.83 7.59
CA ASP A 209 12.17 -17.89 6.84
C ASP A 209 11.36 -16.99 5.90
N ILE A 210 10.29 -17.50 5.27
CA ILE A 210 9.36 -16.68 4.48
C ILE A 210 8.72 -15.59 5.35
N LEU A 211 8.23 -15.93 6.53
CA LEU A 211 7.65 -14.94 7.45
C LEU A 211 8.68 -13.93 7.94
N ARG A 212 9.93 -14.35 8.19
CA ARG A 212 11.02 -13.41 8.51
C ARG A 212 11.25 -12.42 7.37
N GLN A 213 11.31 -12.91 6.12
CA GLN A 213 11.51 -12.06 4.95
C GLN A 213 10.36 -11.07 4.76
N GLU A 214 9.12 -11.53 4.90
CA GLU A 214 7.93 -10.66 4.81
C GLU A 214 7.96 -9.56 5.87
N LEU A 215 8.16 -9.90 7.15
CA LEU A 215 8.22 -8.93 8.24
C LEU A 215 9.35 -7.90 8.08
N MET A 216 10.44 -8.25 7.40
CA MET A 216 11.51 -7.33 7.04
C MET A 216 11.18 -6.48 5.80
N CYS A 217 10.48 -7.05 4.82
CA CYS A 217 10.09 -6.38 3.60
C CYS A 217 9.03 -5.30 3.87
N THR A 218 8.05 -5.62 4.72
CA THR A 218 6.96 -4.73 5.12
C THR A 218 7.10 -4.29 6.57
N VAL A 219 8.33 -3.91 6.97
CA VAL A 219 8.63 -3.55 8.36
C VAL A 219 7.65 -2.51 8.91
N ASP A 220 7.03 -2.83 10.04
CA ASP A 220 6.15 -1.88 10.73
C ASP A 220 7.02 -0.81 11.42
N SER A 221 6.74 0.44 11.12
CA SER A 221 7.45 1.60 11.69
C SER A 221 6.71 2.23 12.88
N GLY A 222 5.64 1.58 13.36
CA GLY A 222 4.96 1.90 14.60
C GLY A 222 5.87 1.72 15.82
N VAL A 223 5.50 2.38 16.92
CA VAL A 223 6.24 2.34 18.20
C VAL A 223 5.33 1.83 19.32
N LEU A 224 5.92 1.09 20.25
CA LEU A 224 5.26 0.63 21.47
C LEU A 224 5.58 1.58 22.62
N GLY A 225 4.54 2.11 23.25
CA GLY A 225 4.66 2.92 24.46
C GLY A 225 4.71 2.09 25.73
N GLN A 226 4.74 2.78 26.86
CA GLN A 226 4.57 2.17 28.18
C GLN A 226 3.40 2.83 28.91
N ILE A 227 2.69 2.03 29.71
CA ILE A 227 1.61 2.43 30.60
C ILE A 227 1.96 2.04 32.04
N TRP A 228 1.29 2.65 33.01
CA TRP A 228 1.39 2.27 34.41
C TRP A 228 0.40 1.16 34.73
N ILE A 229 0.89 0.07 35.32
CA ILE A 229 0.07 -1.01 35.88
C ILE A 229 0.21 -1.03 37.41
N TYR A 230 -0.71 -1.72 38.09
CA TYR A 230 -0.79 -1.84 39.56
C TYR A 230 -0.99 -0.49 40.28
N PRO A 231 -2.25 -0.03 40.46
CA PRO A 231 -2.56 1.29 41.04
C PRO A 231 -1.89 1.57 42.38
N GLU A 232 -1.72 0.55 43.22
CA GLU A 232 -1.14 0.66 44.56
C GLU A 232 0.40 0.71 44.56
N ASN A 233 1.05 0.16 43.54
CA ASN A 233 2.51 0.16 43.36
C ASN A 233 2.85 0.25 41.87
N PRO A 234 2.83 1.47 41.28
CA PRO A 234 2.91 1.62 39.83
C PRO A 234 4.21 1.08 39.23
N GLU A 235 4.07 0.21 38.23
CA GLU A 235 5.18 -0.34 37.45
C GLU A 235 4.97 -0.04 35.95
N PRO A 236 6.04 0.26 35.19
CA PRO A 236 5.93 0.46 33.75
C PRO A 236 5.71 -0.87 33.03
N TYR A 237 4.75 -0.90 32.11
CA TYR A 237 4.43 -2.06 31.28
C TYR A 237 4.26 -1.64 29.83
N VAL A 238 4.74 -2.45 28.89
CA VAL A 238 4.65 -2.14 27.45
C VAL A 238 3.20 -2.27 26.99
N ASP A 239 2.66 -1.21 26.39
CA ASP A 239 1.32 -1.28 25.81
C ASP A 239 1.38 -1.80 24.38
N PHE A 240 0.88 -3.02 24.20
CA PHE A 240 0.81 -3.70 22.91
C PHE A 240 -0.47 -3.38 22.13
N ASN A 241 -1.39 -2.57 22.67
CA ASN A 241 -2.62 -2.18 21.99
C ASN A 241 -2.37 -0.94 21.14
N THR A 242 -1.81 -1.14 19.95
CA THR A 242 -1.45 -0.07 19.02
C THR A 242 -2.41 0.04 17.85
N GLN A 243 -2.49 1.24 17.27
CA GLN A 243 -3.28 1.53 16.07
C GLN A 243 -2.45 1.31 14.82
N HIS A 244 -2.96 0.52 13.88
CA HIS A 244 -2.30 0.20 12.62
C HIS A 244 -3.16 0.62 11.42
N ARG A 245 -2.51 0.82 10.27
CA ARG A 245 -3.18 0.99 8.97
C ARG A 245 -3.03 -0.31 8.18
N CYS A 246 -4.11 -1.09 8.14
CA CYS A 246 -4.11 -2.42 7.55
C CYS A 246 -4.75 -2.40 6.16
N LYS A 247 -4.23 -3.21 5.24
CA LYS A 247 -4.93 -3.53 3.99
C LYS A 247 -6.25 -4.23 4.31
N ASN A 248 -7.24 -4.09 3.45
CA ASN A 248 -8.56 -4.71 3.51
C ASN A 248 -8.51 -6.25 3.36
N PHE A 249 -7.95 -6.93 4.36
CA PHE A 249 -7.73 -8.38 4.41
C PHE A 249 -8.98 -9.18 4.03
N ASP A 250 -10.15 -8.86 4.60
CA ASP A 250 -11.38 -9.62 4.34
C ASP A 250 -11.85 -9.55 2.89
N ALA A 251 -11.54 -8.46 2.18
CA ALA A 251 -11.88 -8.36 0.75
C ALA A 251 -10.97 -9.25 -0.09
N VAL A 252 -9.67 -9.25 0.21
CA VAL A 252 -8.69 -10.15 -0.42
C VAL A 252 -8.99 -11.61 -0.12
N ARG A 253 -9.30 -11.94 1.14
CA ARG A 253 -9.67 -13.30 1.56
C ARG A 253 -10.90 -13.79 0.82
N ARG A 254 -11.98 -13.00 0.77
CA ARG A 254 -13.23 -13.39 0.06
C ARG A 254 -12.99 -13.59 -1.44
N TRP A 255 -12.24 -12.69 -2.07
CA TRP A 255 -11.88 -12.87 -3.48
C TRP A 255 -11.12 -14.18 -3.70
N ALA A 256 -10.16 -14.50 -2.84
CA ALA A 256 -9.41 -15.74 -2.94
C ALA A 256 -10.32 -16.97 -2.74
N GLU A 257 -11.24 -16.91 -1.77
CA GLU A 257 -12.22 -17.96 -1.47
C GLU A 257 -13.07 -18.32 -2.69
N GLU A 258 -13.57 -17.30 -3.38
CA GLU A 258 -14.44 -17.40 -4.57
C GLU A 258 -13.69 -17.88 -5.82
N ASN A 259 -12.37 -17.62 -5.90
CA ASN A 259 -11.55 -17.88 -7.08
C ASN A 259 -10.65 -19.12 -6.95
N GLN A 260 -10.85 -19.94 -5.91
CA GLN A 260 -10.09 -21.17 -5.71
C GLN A 260 -10.25 -22.12 -6.91
N LEU A 261 -9.15 -22.70 -7.33
CA LEU A 261 -9.13 -23.82 -8.26
C LEU A 261 -9.90 -25.03 -7.68
N PRO A 262 -10.36 -25.96 -8.54
CA PRO A 262 -11.09 -27.14 -8.09
C PRO A 262 -10.30 -27.96 -7.06
N GLN A 263 -11.01 -28.58 -6.11
CA GLN A 263 -10.40 -29.45 -5.09
C GLN A 263 -9.74 -30.68 -5.72
N ASP A 264 -10.47 -31.33 -6.61
CA ASP A 264 -10.08 -32.57 -7.27
C ASP A 264 -10.06 -32.33 -8.78
N PRO A 265 -9.02 -31.63 -9.30
CA PRO A 265 -8.94 -31.34 -10.72
C PRO A 265 -8.69 -32.63 -11.53
N PRO A 266 -9.21 -32.74 -12.76
CA PRO A 266 -8.88 -33.84 -13.67
C PRO A 266 -7.36 -33.96 -13.91
N SER A 267 -6.89 -35.15 -14.29
CA SER A 267 -5.45 -35.38 -14.55
C SER A 267 -4.88 -34.55 -15.70
N ASP A 268 -5.73 -34.09 -16.63
CA ASP A 268 -5.36 -33.21 -17.75
C ASP A 268 -5.58 -31.71 -17.44
N PHE A 269 -5.79 -31.34 -16.17
CA PHE A 269 -6.07 -29.96 -15.77
C PHE A 269 -4.91 -29.00 -16.03
N LEU A 270 -3.68 -29.44 -15.74
CA LEU A 270 -2.47 -28.69 -16.07
C LEU A 270 -1.99 -29.04 -17.47
N GLN A 271 -1.49 -28.05 -18.19
CA GLN A 271 -0.85 -28.24 -19.48
C GLN A 271 0.50 -28.95 -19.28
N ALA A 272 0.83 -29.92 -20.15
CA ALA A 272 2.16 -30.50 -20.18
C ALA A 272 3.22 -29.45 -20.58
N PRO A 273 4.48 -29.56 -20.10
CA PRO A 273 5.55 -28.66 -20.49
C PRO A 273 5.72 -28.60 -22.02
N SER A 274 5.91 -27.40 -22.55
CA SER A 274 6.18 -27.13 -23.96
C SER A 274 7.68 -27.18 -24.25
N GLU A 275 8.06 -27.30 -25.53
CA GLU A 275 9.46 -27.20 -25.93
C GLU A 275 10.02 -25.82 -25.56
N GLY A 276 11.13 -25.79 -24.82
CA GLY A 276 11.76 -24.56 -24.34
C GLY A 276 11.31 -24.12 -22.95
N ASP A 277 10.28 -24.74 -22.34
CA ASP A 277 9.91 -24.45 -20.96
C ASP A 277 11.04 -24.86 -20.00
N ARG A 278 11.29 -24.04 -18.98
CA ARG A 278 12.34 -24.30 -18.00
C ARG A 278 11.90 -25.35 -16.99
N ILE A 279 12.64 -26.46 -16.94
CA ILE A 279 12.42 -27.56 -16.00
C ILE A 279 13.63 -27.67 -15.07
N TYR A 280 13.42 -27.44 -13.78
CA TYR A 280 14.47 -27.57 -12.78
C TYR A 280 14.75 -29.05 -12.47
N SER A 281 16.02 -29.42 -12.33
CA SER A 281 16.43 -30.79 -11.98
C SER A 281 16.21 -31.13 -10.51
N GLN A 282 16.00 -30.11 -9.67
CA GLN A 282 15.75 -30.22 -8.24
C GLN A 282 14.82 -29.10 -7.80
N MET A 283 14.20 -29.26 -6.62
CA MET A 283 13.44 -28.18 -5.99
C MET A 283 14.40 -26.99 -5.73
N PRO A 284 14.09 -25.80 -6.25
CA PRO A 284 14.92 -24.62 -6.08
C PRO A 284 14.97 -24.14 -4.62
#